data_AF-A0A4Z0NHJ9-F1
#
_entry.id   AF-A0A4Z0NHJ9-F1
#
_cell.length_a   1.000
_cell.length_b   1.000
_cell.length_c   1.000
_cell.angle_alpha   90.00
_cell.angle_beta   90.00
_cell.angle_gamma   90.00
#
_symmetry.space_group_name_H-M   'P 1'
#
loop_
_entity.id
_entity.type
_entity.pdbx_description
1 polymer ?
#
loop_
_entity_poly.entity_id
_entity_poly.type
_entity_poly.pdbx_seq_one_letter_code
_entity_poly.pdbx_strand_id
1 'polypeptide(L)'
;MRGLSLNFVATQSFGRVEFYIDRQSKTINEAIYDDILLQRDLIEDNFGQALEWQRLEAKRACCIKYEIAGDVFDREQWPQLIESLSDYMSRLERALEKILKRINDKIKSGQFTSTEDNIKAGDDESLVE
;
A
#
# COMPACT_ATOMS: atom_id res chain seq x y z
N MET A 1 -3.21 11.55 -3.11
CA MET A 1 -3.50 10.14 -2.79
C MET A 1 -3.14 9.92 -1.31
N ARG A 2 -4.07 10.11 -0.37
CA ARG A 2 -3.80 9.95 1.08
C ARG A 2 -3.92 8.48 1.47
N GLY A 3 -3.09 7.96 2.38
CA GLY A 3 -3.24 6.59 2.91
C GLY A 3 -2.78 5.47 1.96
N LEU A 4 -2.08 5.79 0.88
CA LEU A 4 -1.30 4.85 0.08
C LEU A 4 0.15 5.33 0.12
N SER A 5 1.10 4.51 0.56
CA SER A 5 2.51 4.91 0.70
C SER A 5 3.48 3.81 0.36
N LEU A 6 4.68 4.20 -0.07
CA LEU A 6 5.86 3.34 -0.15
C LEU A 6 6.74 3.61 1.05
N ASN A 7 7.14 2.58 1.78
CA ASN A 7 7.94 2.72 3.00
C ASN A 7 9.19 1.83 2.94
N PHE A 8 10.26 2.30 3.57
CA PHE A 8 11.38 1.46 3.99
C PHE A 8 11.20 1.07 5.45
N VAL A 9 11.46 -0.20 5.76
CA VAL A 9 11.50 -0.71 7.13
C VAL A 9 12.85 -1.39 7.33
N ALA A 10 13.52 -1.10 8.45
CA ALA A 10 14.82 -1.65 8.75
C ALA A 10 14.87 -2.02 10.24
N THR A 11 15.34 -3.23 10.54
CA THR A 11 15.32 -3.84 11.86
C THR A 11 16.64 -4.56 12.16
N GLN A 12 16.75 -5.20 13.33
CA GLN A 12 17.92 -6.02 13.67
C GLN A 12 18.05 -7.29 12.79
N SER A 13 16.97 -7.75 12.16
CA SER A 13 16.97 -9.04 11.44
C SER A 13 16.61 -8.94 9.96
N PHE A 14 16.00 -7.84 9.53
CA PHE A 14 15.66 -7.62 8.14
C PHE A 14 15.61 -6.15 7.73
N GLY A 15 15.88 -5.91 6.45
CA GLY A 15 15.46 -4.74 5.69
C GLY A 15 14.25 -5.07 4.81
N ARG A 16 13.40 -4.08 4.53
CA ARG A 16 12.16 -4.28 3.79
C ARG A 16 11.74 -3.05 3.01
N VAL A 17 11.19 -3.31 1.83
CA VAL A 17 10.38 -2.34 1.08
C VAL A 17 8.93 -2.78 1.12
N GLU A 18 8.02 -1.84 1.28
CA GLU A 18 6.59 -2.15 1.33
C GLU A 18 5.75 -1.06 0.67
N PHE A 19 4.64 -1.48 0.06
CA PHE A 19 3.52 -0.64 -0.27
C PHE A 19 2.42 -0.85 0.76
N TYR A 20 2.05 0.23 1.45
CA TYR A 20 1.12 0.21 2.57
C TYR A 20 -0.18 0.92 2.21
N ILE A 21 -1.31 0.28 2.55
CA ILE A 21 -2.67 0.73 2.27
C ILE A 21 -3.37 0.94 3.61
N ASP A 22 -3.54 2.19 4.02
CA ASP A 22 -4.26 2.58 5.24
C ASP A 22 -5.02 3.88 5.02
N ARG A 23 -6.25 3.73 4.51
CA ARG A 23 -7.28 4.76 4.54
C ARG A 23 -8.20 4.56 5.74
N GLN A 24 -9.09 5.52 5.96
CA GLN A 24 -9.97 5.57 7.13
C GLN A 24 -11.03 4.44 7.19
N SER A 25 -11.16 3.60 6.15
CA SER A 25 -12.11 2.48 6.10
C SER A 25 -11.39 1.17 5.73
N LYS A 26 -11.58 0.13 6.55
CA LYS A 26 -11.01 -1.22 6.32
C LYS A 26 -11.52 -1.82 5.02
N THR A 27 -12.83 -1.73 4.78
CA THR A 27 -13.47 -2.21 3.54
C THR A 27 -12.89 -1.56 2.30
N ILE A 28 -12.61 -0.25 2.34
CA ILE A 28 -11.97 0.46 1.23
C ILE A 28 -10.53 -0.03 1.02
N ASN A 29 -9.79 -0.25 2.10
CA ASN A 29 -8.41 -0.73 2.02
C ASN A 29 -8.34 -2.14 1.42
N GLU A 30 -9.24 -3.02 1.84
CA GLU A 30 -9.37 -4.39 1.28
C GLU A 30 -9.80 -4.35 -0.18
N ALA A 31 -10.75 -3.49 -0.56
CA ALA A 31 -11.18 -3.36 -1.96
C ALA A 31 -10.06 -2.83 -2.88
N ILE A 32 -9.27 -1.85 -2.42
CA ILE A 32 -8.09 -1.37 -3.15
C ILE A 32 -7.05 -2.48 -3.27
N TYR A 33 -6.77 -3.18 -2.17
CA TYR A 33 -5.82 -4.28 -2.14
C TYR A 33 -6.24 -5.39 -3.11
N ASP A 34 -7.52 -5.76 -3.14
CA ASP A 34 -8.04 -6.79 -4.05
C ASP A 34 -7.92 -6.36 -5.52
N ASP A 35 -8.20 -5.09 -5.83
CA ASP A 35 -8.06 -4.57 -7.20
C ASP A 35 -6.59 -4.51 -7.67
N ILE A 36 -5.63 -4.36 -6.75
CA ILE A 36 -4.19 -4.48 -7.02
C ILE A 36 -3.79 -5.96 -7.15
N LEU A 37 -4.32 -6.83 -6.29
CA LEU A 37 -4.04 -8.27 -6.26
C LEU A 37 -4.45 -8.97 -7.57
N LEU A 38 -5.47 -8.46 -8.27
CA LEU A 38 -5.84 -8.90 -9.62
C LEU A 38 -4.71 -8.75 -10.66
N GLN A 39 -3.65 -8.00 -10.35
CA GLN A 39 -2.47 -7.81 -11.20
C GLN A 39 -1.21 -8.42 -10.57
N ARG A 40 -1.35 -9.31 -9.57
CA ARG A 40 -0.23 -9.89 -8.83
C ARG A 40 0.88 -10.40 -9.74
N ASP A 41 0.56 -11.29 -10.67
CA ASP A 41 1.57 -11.96 -11.50
C ASP A 41 2.34 -10.93 -12.36
N LEU A 42 1.64 -9.91 -12.89
CA LEU A 42 2.27 -8.81 -13.61
C LEU A 42 3.17 -7.95 -12.70
N ILE A 43 2.74 -7.69 -11.47
CA ILE A 43 3.51 -6.92 -10.49
C ILE A 43 4.77 -7.70 -10.11
N GLU A 44 4.65 -8.98 -9.80
CA GLU A 44 5.77 -9.84 -9.40
C GLU A 44 6.76 -10.05 -10.56
N ASP A 45 6.30 -10.17 -11.81
CA ASP A 45 7.17 -10.21 -12.99
C ASP A 45 7.95 -8.90 -13.18
N ASN A 46 7.28 -7.75 -13.08
CA ASN A 46 7.95 -6.45 -13.21
C ASN A 46 8.85 -6.13 -12.01
N PHE A 47 8.44 -6.57 -10.82
CA PHE A 47 9.24 -6.46 -9.61
C PHE A 47 10.43 -7.41 -9.70
N GLY A 48 10.30 -8.59 -10.28
CA GLY A 48 11.34 -9.60 -10.50
C GLY A 48 11.62 -10.51 -9.30
N GLN A 49 10.70 -10.56 -8.33
CA GLN A 49 10.72 -11.46 -7.16
C GLN A 49 9.27 -11.72 -6.73
N ALA A 50 9.04 -12.80 -5.96
CA ALA A 50 7.76 -13.00 -5.30
C ALA A 50 7.58 -11.96 -4.19
N LEU A 51 6.38 -11.38 -4.08
CA LEU A 51 6.01 -10.43 -3.03
C LEU A 51 5.20 -11.14 -1.96
N GLU A 52 5.29 -10.65 -0.73
CA GLU A 52 4.38 -11.04 0.34
C GLU A 52 3.15 -10.12 0.33
N TRP A 53 1.97 -10.74 0.31
CA TRP A 53 0.68 -10.08 0.20
C TRP A 53 -0.12 -10.29 1.50
N GLN A 54 -0.36 -9.23 2.26
CA GLN A 54 -0.94 -9.33 3.60
C GLN A 54 -2.12 -8.37 3.80
N ARG A 55 -3.28 -8.94 4.16
CA ARG A 55 -4.34 -8.22 4.87
C ARG A 55 -3.97 -8.24 6.35
N LEU A 56 -3.65 -7.10 6.94
CA LEU A 56 -3.20 -7.05 8.33
C LEU A 56 -4.43 -7.12 9.23
N GLU A 57 -4.96 -8.31 9.50
CA GLU A 57 -6.28 -8.51 10.14
C GLU A 57 -6.48 -7.73 11.45
N ALA A 58 -5.43 -7.62 12.26
CA ALA A 58 -5.39 -6.88 13.51
C ALA A 58 -5.30 -5.34 13.34
N LYS A 59 -5.17 -4.87 12.10
CA LYS A 59 -5.08 -3.45 11.71
C LYS A 59 -6.11 -3.12 10.64
N ARG A 60 -6.36 -1.83 10.45
CA ARG A 60 -7.13 -1.32 9.30
C ARG A 60 -6.26 -1.24 8.04
N ALA A 61 -5.29 -2.12 7.84
CA ALA A 61 -4.31 -1.91 6.77
C ALA A 61 -4.06 -3.17 5.94
N CYS A 62 -3.62 -2.96 4.71
CA CYS A 62 -3.08 -4.02 3.86
C CYS A 62 -1.66 -3.64 3.46
N CYS A 63 -0.84 -4.65 3.17
CA CYS A 63 0.57 -4.48 2.86
C CYS A 63 0.99 -5.43 1.74
N ILE A 64 1.83 -4.92 0.83
CA ILE A 64 2.53 -5.69 -0.20
C ILE A 64 4.01 -5.43 0.03
N LYS A 65 4.81 -6.45 0.33
CA LYS A 65 6.18 -6.25 0.83
C LYS A 65 7.19 -7.24 0.28
N TYR A 66 8.46 -6.86 0.35
CA TYR A 66 9.60 -7.74 0.11
C TYR A 66 10.66 -7.51 1.20
N GLU A 67 11.10 -8.61 1.81
CA GLU A 67 12.06 -8.60 2.92
C GLU A 67 13.38 -9.24 2.50
N ILE A 68 14.47 -8.66 2.97
CA ILE A 68 15.82 -9.21 2.89
C ILE A 68 16.41 -9.30 4.29
N ALA A 69 17.18 -10.36 4.56
CA ALA A 69 17.89 -10.47 5.83
C ALA A 69 18.92 -9.34 5.97
N GLY A 70 19.07 -8.83 7.19
CA GLY A 70 20.09 -7.84 7.51
C GLY A 70 19.93 -7.23 8.88
N ASP A 71 21.03 -6.73 9.44
CA ASP A 71 21.05 -6.11 10.76
C ASP A 71 21.46 -4.64 10.67
N VAL A 72 20.55 -3.72 11.01
CA VAL A 72 20.85 -2.28 11.06
C VAL A 72 21.83 -1.88 12.17
N PHE A 73 22.07 -2.75 13.15
CA PHE A 73 23.09 -2.54 14.17
C PHE A 73 24.49 -2.97 13.70
N ASP A 74 24.57 -3.78 12.65
CA ASP A 74 25.82 -4.15 11.99
C ASP A 74 26.16 -3.18 10.85
N ARG A 75 27.07 -2.25 11.13
CA ARG A 75 27.48 -1.20 10.18
C ARG A 75 28.19 -1.74 8.94
N GLU A 76 28.77 -2.94 9.02
CA GLU A 76 29.44 -3.54 7.85
C GLU A 76 28.41 -3.94 6.78
N GLN A 77 27.18 -4.22 7.18
CA GLN A 77 26.08 -4.58 6.27
C GLN A 77 25.39 -3.36 5.64
N TRP A 78 25.60 -2.16 6.17
CA TRP A 78 24.86 -0.96 5.72
C TRP A 78 24.99 -0.67 4.22
N PRO A 79 26.19 -0.70 3.61
CA PRO A 79 26.31 -0.41 2.17
C PRO A 79 25.46 -1.35 1.33
N GLN A 80 25.53 -2.66 1.61
CA GLN A 80 24.77 -3.67 0.89
C GLN A 80 23.26 -3.54 1.13
N LEU A 81 22.83 -3.29 2.37
CA LEU A 81 21.42 -3.11 2.70
C LEU A 81 20.83 -1.89 2.00
N ILE A 82 21.54 -0.76 2.03
CA ILE A 82 21.09 0.48 1.38
C ILE A 82 20.99 0.28 -0.13
N GLU A 83 22.02 -0.31 -0.76
CA GLU A 83 22.00 -0.59 -2.20
C GLU A 83 20.84 -1.51 -2.59
N SER A 84 20.69 -2.63 -1.88
CA SER A 84 19.64 -3.62 -2.16
C SER A 84 18.25 -3.03 -1.97
N LEU A 85 17.99 -2.36 -0.84
CA LEU A 85 16.69 -1.75 -0.58
C LEU A 85 16.37 -0.65 -1.60
N SER A 86 17.36 0.14 -2.02
CA SER A 86 17.16 1.19 -3.02
C SER A 86 16.79 0.62 -4.39
N ASP A 87 17.41 -0.48 -4.81
CA ASP A 87 17.02 -1.23 -6.02
C ASP A 87 15.59 -1.76 -5.92
N TYR A 88 15.29 -2.49 -4.83
CA TYR A 88 13.96 -3.06 -4.64
C TYR A 88 12.86 -1.99 -4.55
N MET A 89 13.11 -0.85 -3.91
CA MET A 89 12.14 0.23 -3.86
C MET A 89 11.86 0.79 -5.26
N SER A 90 12.92 1.01 -6.04
CA SER A 90 12.79 1.52 -7.42
C SER A 90 11.99 0.55 -8.29
N ARG A 91 12.20 -0.76 -8.12
CA ARG A 91 11.45 -1.81 -8.82
C ARG A 91 9.99 -1.87 -8.37
N LEU A 92 9.74 -1.79 -7.07
CA LEU A 92 8.40 -1.83 -6.49
C LEU A 92 7.57 -0.63 -6.96
N GLU A 93 8.14 0.58 -6.92
CA GLU A 93 7.49 1.79 -7.43
C GLU A 93 7.11 1.64 -8.90
N ARG A 94 8.05 1.21 -9.75
CA ARG A 94 7.82 1.00 -11.19
C ARG A 94 6.76 -0.06 -11.47
N ALA A 95 6.77 -1.16 -10.73
CA ALA A 95 5.79 -2.24 -10.88
C ALA A 95 4.36 -1.77 -10.52
N LEU A 96 4.24 -0.84 -9.58
CA LEU A 96 2.96 -0.33 -9.10
C LEU A 96 2.47 0.92 -9.84
N GLU A 97 3.35 1.72 -10.45
CA GLU A 97 3.05 3.06 -11.01
C GLU A 97 1.76 3.11 -11.86
N LYS A 98 1.67 2.27 -12.90
CA LYS A 98 0.53 2.25 -13.81
C LYS A 98 -0.76 1.81 -13.12
N ILE A 99 -0.65 0.86 -12.19
CA ILE A 99 -1.77 0.29 -11.44
C ILE A 99 -2.30 1.35 -10.45
N LEU A 100 -1.40 2.04 -9.75
CA LEU A 100 -1.76 3.10 -8.81
C LEU A 100 -2.40 4.29 -9.52
N LYS A 101 -1.99 4.62 -10.75
CA LYS A 101 -2.68 5.63 -11.56
C LYS A 101 -4.14 5.25 -11.79
N ARG A 102 -4.40 4.00 -12.20
CA ARG A 102 -5.77 3.47 -12.36
C ARG A 102 -6.55 3.49 -11.04
N ILE A 103 -5.94 3.06 -9.94
CA ILE A 103 -6.55 3.09 -8.60
C ILE A 103 -6.90 4.54 -8.19
N ASN A 104 -6.03 5.51 -8.47
CA ASN A 104 -6.31 6.92 -8.19
C ASN A 104 -7.56 7.41 -8.90
N ASP A 105 -7.72 7.04 -10.17
CA ASP A 105 -8.85 7.46 -10.98
C ASP A 105 -10.15 6.83 -10.46
N LYS A 106 -10.10 5.53 -10.09
CA LYS A 106 -11.22 4.84 -9.42
C LYS A 106 -11.59 5.46 -8.07
N ILE A 107 -10.61 5.88 -7.27
CA ILE A 107 -10.85 6.59 -6.00
C ILE A 107 -11.54 7.93 -6.26
N LYS A 108 -11.07 8.70 -7.25
CA LYS A 108 -11.67 10.00 -7.59
C LYS A 108 -13.09 9.87 -8.14
N SER A 109 -13.39 8.77 -8.83
CA SER A 109 -14.73 8.49 -9.36
C SER A 109 -15.67 7.83 -8.34
N GLY A 110 -15.26 7.66 -7.08
CA GLY A 110 -16.10 7.05 -6.04
C GLY A 110 -16.34 5.55 -6.20
N GLN A 111 -15.56 4.82 -7.01
CA GLN A 111 -15.79 3.37 -7.19
C GLN A 111 -15.51 2.55 -5.94
N PHE A 112 -14.79 3.12 -4.97
CA PHE A 112 -14.51 2.50 -3.68
C PHE A 112 -15.30 3.13 -2.53
N THR A 113 -16.23 4.06 -2.78
CA THR A 113 -17.07 4.63 -1.71
C THR A 113 -18.27 3.73 -1.47
N SER A 114 -18.42 3.22 -0.25
CA SER A 114 -19.64 2.55 0.18
C SER A 114 -20.83 3.52 0.07
N THR A 115 -21.99 3.01 -0.30
CA THR A 115 -23.26 3.75 -0.42
C THR A 115 -23.70 4.45 0.88
N GLU A 116 -23.04 4.17 2.01
CA GLU A 116 -23.35 4.71 3.35
C GLU A 116 -22.85 6.14 3.60
N ASP A 117 -21.91 6.67 2.80
CA ASP A 117 -21.38 8.04 2.98
C ASP A 117 -22.29 9.14 2.37
N ASN A 118 -23.32 8.77 1.60
CA ASN A 118 -24.22 9.72 0.94
C ASN A 118 -25.42 10.17 1.80
N ILE A 119 -25.59 9.63 3.02
CA ILE A 119 -26.77 9.95 3.86
C ILE A 119 -26.50 11.10 4.84
N LYS A 120 -25.23 11.51 5.07
CA LYS A 120 -24.91 12.57 6.06
C LYS A 120 -24.80 14.00 5.51
N ALA A 121 -25.20 14.24 4.26
CA ALA A 121 -25.17 15.58 3.66
C ALA A 121 -26.56 16.17 3.36
N GLY A 122 -27.66 15.50 3.76
CA GLY A 122 -29.03 15.86 3.37
C GLY A 122 -29.92 16.45 4.47
N ASP A 123 -29.58 16.30 5.75
CA ASP A 123 -30.52 16.61 6.84
C ASP A 123 -29.90 17.63 7.82
N ASP A 124 -29.72 18.88 7.36
CA ASP A 124 -29.71 20.05 8.26
C ASP A 124 -30.22 21.28 7.52
N GLU A 125 -31.48 21.21 7.07
CA GLU A 125 -32.31 22.39 6.85
C GLU A 125 -33.70 22.07 7.39
N SER A 126 -34.01 22.53 8.61
CA SER A 126 -35.17 23.40 8.87
C SER A 126 -35.57 23.46 10.36
N LEU A 127 -35.96 24.69 10.74
CA LEU A 127 -36.85 25.09 11.84
C LEU A 127 -36.24 25.32 13.23
N VAL A 128 -35.93 26.59 13.50
CA VAL A 128 -36.54 27.27 14.65
C VAL A 128 -36.92 28.69 14.23
N GLU A 129 -38.22 28.97 14.28
CA GLU A 129 -38.84 30.31 14.31
C GLU A 129 -38.38 31.12 15.52
#